data_AF-A0A9W9Z7J7-F1
#
_entry.id   AF-A0A9W9Z7J7-F1
#
_cell.length_a   1.000
_cell.length_b   1.000
_cell.length_c   1.000
_cell.angle_alpha   90.00
_cell.angle_beta   90.00
_cell.angle_gamma   90.00
#
_symmetry.space_group_name_H-M   'P 1'
#
loop_
_entity.id
_entity.type
_entity.pdbx_description
1 polymer ?
#
loop_
_entity_poly.entity_id
_entity_poly.type
_entity_poly.pdbx_seq_one_letter_code
_entity_poly.pdbx_strand_id
1 'polypeptide(L)'
;MTNGRRKHKRGERGSTEEEINSAKKANLDEAACDDEESDAEPYEEVPEQMEQEPSLKELKYMLSGVQTTLKDIQRGNRKMRDELAELKSSFGIQERQLNSLKASLSKVTKANDEMKIELQANVEM
;
A
#
# COMPACT_ATOMS: atom_id res chain seq x y z
N MET A 1 40.51 27.14 -0.96
CA MET A 1 41.22 25.99 -1.54
C MET A 1 40.39 24.73 -1.31
N THR A 2 40.04 24.08 -2.42
CA THR A 2 39.51 22.71 -2.64
C THR A 2 38.35 22.15 -1.80
N ASN A 3 37.21 22.04 -2.50
CA ASN A 3 36.00 21.28 -2.20
C ASN A 3 36.24 19.77 -2.00
N GLY A 4 35.56 19.16 -1.03
CA GLY A 4 35.47 17.70 -0.88
C GLY A 4 34.02 17.21 -0.97
N ARG A 5 33.48 17.09 -2.20
CA ARG A 5 32.20 16.42 -2.47
C ARG A 5 32.29 14.94 -2.08
N ARG A 6 31.52 14.50 -1.05
CA ARG A 6 31.33 13.07 -0.75
C ARG A 6 30.53 12.43 -1.88
N LYS A 7 31.19 11.63 -2.72
CA LYS A 7 30.58 10.87 -3.81
C LYS A 7 29.97 9.58 -3.25
N HIS A 8 28.79 9.21 -3.73
CA HIS A 8 28.05 8.01 -3.34
C HIS A 8 28.79 6.73 -3.76
N LYS A 9 28.78 5.70 -2.92
CA LYS A 9 29.37 4.39 -3.20
C LYS A 9 28.50 3.64 -4.21
N ARG A 10 28.92 3.61 -5.47
CA ARG A 10 28.38 2.69 -6.48
C ARG A 10 28.87 1.29 -6.13
N GLY A 11 27.96 0.41 -5.71
CA GLY A 11 28.21 -1.03 -5.70
C GLY A 11 28.49 -1.53 -7.11
N GLU A 12 29.34 -2.54 -7.20
CA GLU A 12 29.89 -3.09 -8.43
C GLU A 12 28.79 -3.61 -9.35
N ARG A 13 28.79 -3.12 -10.59
CA ARG A 13 28.07 -3.73 -11.70
C ARG A 13 29.05 -4.66 -12.42
N GLY A 14 28.80 -5.96 -12.34
CA GLY A 14 29.15 -7.00 -13.34
C GLY A 14 30.61 -7.19 -13.77
N SER A 15 31.07 -8.44 -13.69
CA SER A 15 32.10 -9.09 -14.53
C SER A 15 31.81 -10.60 -14.41
N THR A 16 31.37 -11.36 -15.42
CA THR A 16 31.89 -11.79 -16.75
C THR A 16 33.14 -12.66 -16.68
N GLU A 17 32.91 -13.97 -16.77
CA GLU A 17 33.81 -14.98 -17.33
C GLU A 17 32.88 -16.16 -17.74
N GLU A 18 32.52 -16.24 -19.04
CA GLU A 18 33.13 -17.10 -20.08
C GLU A 18 33.08 -18.58 -19.71
N GLU A 19 32.75 -19.56 -20.56
CA GLU A 19 32.17 -19.69 -21.89
C GLU A 19 32.06 -21.22 -22.04
N ILE A 20 30.86 -21.79 -22.22
CA ILE A 20 30.75 -23.11 -22.87
C ILE A 20 29.61 -23.03 -23.87
N ASN A 21 30.00 -22.58 -25.06
CA ASN A 21 29.16 -22.54 -26.23
C ASN A 21 29.41 -23.84 -26.99
N SER A 22 28.48 -24.80 -26.94
CA SER A 22 28.42 -25.85 -27.95
C SER A 22 27.04 -26.50 -28.00
N ALA A 23 26.24 -25.91 -28.89
CA ALA A 23 25.53 -26.61 -29.95
C ALA A 23 24.31 -27.49 -29.63
N LYS A 24 23.22 -27.05 -30.27
CA LYS A 24 22.14 -27.82 -30.90
C LYS A 24 21.15 -28.53 -29.97
N LYS A 25 19.93 -27.97 -29.98
CA LYS A 25 18.68 -28.67 -29.73
C LYS A 25 18.70 -29.99 -30.53
N ALA A 26 18.72 -31.12 -29.82
CA ALA A 26 18.44 -32.40 -30.45
C ALA A 26 16.94 -32.43 -30.73
N ASN A 27 16.57 -32.46 -32.02
CA ASN A 27 15.29 -32.98 -32.46
C ASN A 27 15.15 -34.39 -31.88
N LEU A 28 14.12 -34.62 -31.08
CA LEU A 28 13.66 -35.97 -30.77
C LEU A 28 12.78 -36.40 -31.94
N ASP A 29 13.38 -37.07 -32.93
CA ASP A 29 12.68 -38.00 -33.80
C ASP A 29 13.67 -39.05 -34.31
N GLU A 30 13.21 -40.31 -34.26
CA GLU A 30 13.78 -41.55 -34.82
C GLU A 30 15.13 -42.05 -34.28
N ALA A 31 15.11 -43.09 -33.43
CA ALA A 31 14.94 -44.49 -33.88
C ALA A 31 15.48 -45.51 -32.85
N ALA A 32 14.66 -46.54 -32.63
CA ALA A 32 15.02 -47.92 -32.29
C ALA A 32 15.59 -48.24 -30.89
N CYS A 33 14.68 -48.62 -30.00
CA CYS A 33 14.88 -49.83 -29.18
C CYS A 33 13.60 -50.66 -29.26
N ASP A 34 13.76 -51.89 -29.76
CA ASP A 34 12.79 -52.97 -29.77
C ASP A 34 12.27 -53.30 -28.36
N ASP A 35 11.03 -53.79 -28.36
CA ASP A 35 10.44 -54.76 -27.42
C ASP A 35 10.28 -54.32 -25.96
N GLU A 36 9.04 -54.03 -25.57
CA GLU A 36 8.34 -54.78 -24.53
C GLU A 36 6.84 -54.39 -24.55
N GLU A 37 6.02 -55.41 -24.54
CA GLU A 37 4.56 -55.41 -24.55
C GLU A 37 4.01 -54.66 -23.32
N SER A 38 3.36 -53.51 -23.55
CA SER A 38 2.66 -52.74 -22.51
C SER A 38 1.37 -52.20 -23.09
N ASP A 39 0.30 -52.94 -22.84
CA ASP A 39 -1.11 -52.54 -22.95
C ASP A 39 -1.35 -51.25 -22.14
N ALA A 40 -1.11 -50.10 -22.76
CA ALA A 40 -1.40 -48.80 -22.21
C ALA A 40 -2.59 -48.24 -23.01
N GLU A 41 -3.76 -48.34 -22.39
CA GLU A 41 -5.00 -47.66 -22.79
C GLU A 41 -4.68 -46.24 -23.32
N PRO A 42 -5.30 -45.80 -24.43
CA PRO A 42 -5.13 -44.44 -24.90
C PRO A 42 -5.60 -43.49 -23.79
N TYR A 43 -4.66 -42.85 -23.10
CA TYR A 43 -4.98 -41.67 -22.31
C TYR A 43 -5.63 -40.69 -23.28
N GLU A 44 -6.93 -40.47 -23.14
CA GLU A 44 -7.58 -39.35 -23.82
C GLU A 44 -6.82 -38.10 -23.41
N GLU A 45 -6.07 -37.52 -24.36
CA GLU A 45 -5.58 -36.16 -24.23
C GLU A 45 -6.81 -35.29 -23.98
N VAL A 46 -6.99 -34.89 -22.72
CA VAL A 46 -7.90 -33.81 -22.37
C VAL A 46 -7.47 -32.65 -23.26
N PRO A 47 -8.32 -32.20 -24.22
CA PRO A 47 -7.91 -31.15 -25.12
C PRO A 47 -7.53 -29.96 -24.25
N GLU A 48 -6.26 -29.57 -24.32
CA GLU A 48 -5.80 -28.34 -23.70
C GLU A 48 -6.76 -27.25 -24.21
N GLN A 49 -7.60 -26.77 -23.30
CA GLN A 49 -8.46 -25.64 -23.60
C GLN A 49 -7.49 -24.52 -23.94
N MET A 50 -7.34 -24.26 -25.24
CA MET A 50 -6.54 -23.15 -25.73
C MET A 50 -7.22 -21.88 -25.23
N GLU A 51 -6.84 -21.44 -24.04
CA GLU A 51 -7.11 -20.11 -23.52
C GLU A 51 -6.63 -19.13 -24.57
N GLN A 52 -7.57 -18.57 -25.32
CA GLN A 52 -7.25 -17.68 -26.42
C GLN A 52 -6.59 -16.43 -25.84
N GLU A 53 -5.31 -16.22 -26.18
CA GLU A 53 -4.60 -15.05 -25.71
C GLU A 53 -5.32 -13.76 -26.16
N PRO A 54 -5.43 -12.76 -25.27
CA PRO A 54 -6.10 -11.51 -25.61
C PRO A 54 -5.34 -10.80 -26.73
N SER A 55 -6.10 -10.25 -27.68
CA SER A 55 -5.54 -9.44 -28.74
C SER A 55 -4.86 -8.18 -28.18
N LEU A 56 -3.93 -7.62 -28.95
CA LEU A 56 -3.28 -6.35 -28.60
C LEU A 56 -4.29 -5.21 -28.35
N LYS A 57 -5.42 -5.23 -29.06
CA LYS A 57 -6.50 -4.25 -28.91
C LYS A 57 -7.20 -4.40 -27.56
N GLU A 58 -7.47 -5.62 -27.12
CA GLU A 58 -8.08 -5.93 -25.82
C GLU A 58 -7.12 -5.57 -24.69
N LEU A 59 -5.84 -5.94 -24.81
CA LEU A 59 -4.79 -5.54 -23.86
C LEU A 59 -4.72 -4.01 -23.71
N LYS A 60 -4.78 -3.27 -24.82
CA LYS A 60 -4.79 -1.80 -24.79
C LYS A 60 -6.03 -1.24 -24.06
N TYR A 61 -7.20 -1.82 -24.30
CA TYR A 61 -8.44 -1.42 -23.63
C TYR A 61 -8.37 -1.68 -22.11
N MET A 62 -7.94 -2.89 -21.73
CA MET A 62 -7.76 -3.26 -20.32
C MET A 62 -6.78 -2.34 -19.60
N LEU A 63 -5.63 -2.05 -20.21
CA LEU A 63 -4.63 -1.12 -19.65
C LEU A 63 -5.20 0.30 -19.49
N SER A 64 -5.99 0.76 -20.44
CA SER A 64 -6.67 2.07 -20.35
C SER A 64 -7.69 2.09 -19.21
N GLY A 65 -8.41 0.98 -19.00
CA GLY A 65 -9.30 0.79 -17.85
C GLY A 65 -8.57 0.87 -16.53
N VAL A 66 -7.48 0.10 -16.38
CA VAL A 66 -6.62 0.10 -15.17
C VAL A 66 -6.10 1.51 -14.88
N GLN A 67 -5.62 2.23 -15.90
CA GLN A 67 -5.14 3.61 -15.74
C GLN A 67 -6.23 4.57 -15.28
N THR A 68 -7.47 4.37 -15.74
CA THR A 68 -8.62 5.17 -15.32
C THR A 68 -8.95 4.91 -13.84
N THR A 69 -9.07 3.64 -13.46
CA THR A 69 -9.31 3.24 -12.07
C THR A 69 -8.22 3.76 -11.13
N LEU A 70 -6.95 3.68 -11.52
CA LEU A 70 -5.84 4.21 -10.73
C LEU A 70 -5.93 5.73 -10.52
N LYS A 71 -6.30 6.49 -11.58
CA LYS A 71 -6.50 7.95 -11.46
C LYS A 71 -7.65 8.27 -10.51
N ASP A 72 -8.74 7.52 -10.57
CA ASP A 72 -9.89 7.70 -9.69
C ASP A 72 -9.55 7.39 -8.23
N ILE A 73 -8.84 6.29 -7.97
CA ILE A 73 -8.32 5.94 -6.64
C ILE A 73 -7.41 7.06 -6.12
N GLN A 74 -6.47 7.56 -6.94
CA GLN A 74 -5.59 8.65 -6.54
C GLN A 74 -6.35 9.94 -6.22
N ARG A 75 -7.42 10.26 -6.97
CA ARG A 75 -8.29 11.40 -6.70
C ARG A 75 -9.05 11.20 -5.38
N GLY A 76 -9.62 10.02 -5.15
CA GLY A 76 -10.28 9.66 -3.90
C GLY A 76 -9.34 9.79 -2.70
N ASN A 77 -8.12 9.26 -2.81
CA ASN A 77 -7.10 9.35 -1.76
C ASN A 77 -6.68 10.80 -1.46
N ARG A 78 -6.67 11.69 -2.45
CA ARG A 78 -6.45 13.13 -2.21
C ARG A 78 -7.60 13.73 -1.40
N LYS A 79 -8.83 13.51 -1.85
CA LYS A 79 -10.02 14.02 -1.16
C LYS A 79 -10.10 13.54 0.30
N MET A 80 -9.88 12.25 0.55
CA MET A 80 -9.86 11.70 1.92
C MET A 80 -8.77 12.32 2.79
N ARG A 81 -7.60 12.64 2.21
CA ARG A 81 -6.52 13.31 2.96
C ARG A 81 -6.95 14.72 3.37
N ASP A 82 -7.61 15.44 2.48
CA ASP A 82 -8.06 16.81 2.73
C ASP A 82 -9.17 16.81 3.81
N GLU A 83 -10.17 15.92 3.67
CA GLU A 83 -11.23 15.71 4.68
C GLU A 83 -10.65 15.33 6.05
N LEU A 84 -9.63 14.47 6.08
CA LEU A 84 -8.94 14.09 7.32
C LEU A 84 -8.18 15.27 7.94
N ALA A 85 -7.57 16.14 7.13
CA ALA A 85 -6.87 17.32 7.62
C ALA A 85 -7.85 18.33 8.24
N GLU A 86 -8.99 18.55 7.59
CA GLU A 86 -10.08 19.38 8.12
C GLU A 86 -10.63 18.83 9.43
N LEU A 87 -10.89 17.53 9.50
CA LEU A 87 -11.39 16.88 10.71
C LEU A 87 -10.42 17.01 11.88
N LYS A 88 -9.12 16.79 11.64
CA LYS A 88 -8.07 16.98 12.65
C LYS A 88 -8.01 18.43 13.16
N SER A 89 -8.14 19.39 12.25
CA SER A 89 -8.18 20.82 12.61
C SER A 89 -9.38 21.13 13.50
N SER A 90 -10.58 20.67 13.10
CA SER A 90 -11.81 20.83 13.87
C SER A 90 -11.70 20.21 15.26
N PHE A 91 -11.19 18.98 15.36
CA PHE A 91 -10.98 18.30 16.64
C PHE A 91 -10.02 19.09 17.55
N GLY A 92 -8.91 19.59 17.00
CA GLY A 92 -7.97 20.42 17.75
C GLY A 92 -8.54 21.77 18.21
N ILE A 93 -9.53 22.33 17.51
CA ILE A 93 -10.27 23.52 17.97
C ILE A 93 -11.19 23.13 19.14
N GLN A 94 -11.96 22.05 18.98
CA GLN A 94 -12.88 21.55 20.00
C GLN A 94 -12.16 21.20 21.30
N GLU A 95 -11.00 20.53 21.22
CA GLU A 95 -10.17 20.20 22.38
C GLU A 95 -9.74 21.45 23.16
N ARG A 96 -9.28 22.49 22.46
CA ARG A 96 -8.91 23.77 23.08
C ARG A 96 -10.09 24.44 23.77
N GLN A 97 -11.25 24.47 23.12
CA GLN A 97 -12.47 25.04 23.70
C GLN A 97 -12.90 24.26 24.96
N LEU A 98 -12.86 22.93 24.90
CA LEU A 98 -13.22 22.06 26.02
C LEU A 98 -12.27 22.28 27.21
N ASN A 99 -10.97 22.37 26.96
CA ASN A 99 -9.98 22.67 28.00
C ASN A 99 -10.20 24.06 28.62
N SER A 100 -10.51 25.07 27.81
CA SER A 100 -10.86 26.41 28.30
C SER A 100 -12.12 26.38 29.17
N LEU A 101 -13.16 25.67 28.75
CA LEU A 101 -14.41 25.54 29.50
C LEU A 101 -14.19 24.83 30.83
N LYS A 102 -13.41 23.73 30.85
CA LYS A 102 -13.04 23.04 32.08
C LYS A 102 -12.30 23.96 33.06
N ALA A 103 -11.36 24.77 32.56
CA ALA A 103 -10.63 25.73 33.38
C ALA A 103 -11.56 26.80 33.97
N SER A 104 -12.46 27.37 33.15
CA SER A 104 -13.44 28.35 33.62
C SER A 104 -14.41 27.75 34.64
N LEU A 105 -14.91 26.53 34.39
CA LEU A 105 -15.78 25.83 35.32
C LEU A 105 -15.10 25.62 36.67
N SER A 106 -13.85 25.14 36.68
CA SER A 106 -13.10 24.94 37.92
C SER A 106 -12.96 26.24 38.73
N LYS A 107 -12.72 27.38 38.07
CA LYS A 107 -12.65 28.69 38.74
C LYS A 107 -13.99 29.07 39.37
N VAL A 108 -15.08 28.92 38.61
CA VAL A 108 -16.43 29.23 39.10
C VAL A 108 -16.83 28.32 40.26
N THR A 109 -16.52 27.03 40.19
CA THR A 109 -16.79 26.08 41.28
C THR A 109 -16.07 26.50 42.56
N LYS A 110 -14.76 26.81 42.48
CA LYS A 110 -13.99 27.28 43.65
C LYS A 110 -14.57 28.55 44.25
N ALA A 111 -14.86 29.56 43.42
CA ALA A 111 -15.45 30.81 43.91
C ALA A 111 -16.83 30.57 44.56
N ASN A 112 -17.63 29.65 44.03
CA ASN A 112 -18.92 29.29 44.62
C ASN A 112 -18.75 28.59 45.98
N ASP A 113 -17.79 27.68 46.09
CA ASP A 113 -17.48 27.00 47.35
C ASP A 113 -16.99 28.01 48.40
N GLU A 114 -16.12 28.96 48.03
CA GLU A 114 -15.67 30.06 48.90
C GLU A 114 -16.85 30.92 49.38
N MET A 115 -17.73 31.35 48.46
CA MET A 115 -18.92 32.14 48.83
C MET A 115 -19.88 31.37 49.75
N LYS A 116 -20.03 30.05 49.57
CA LYS A 116 -20.85 29.23 50.48
C LYS A 116 -20.28 29.19 51.89
N ILE A 117 -18.96 29.08 52.02
CA ILE A 117 -18.27 29.11 53.32
C ILE A 117 -18.50 30.46 54.00
N GLU A 118 -18.32 31.58 53.28
CA GLU A 118 -18.56 32.92 53.82
C GLU A 118 -20.02 33.14 54.24
N LEU A 119 -20.97 32.66 53.43
CA LEU A 119 -22.39 32.72 53.76
C LEU A 119 -22.72 31.93 55.03
N GLN A 120 -22.17 30.72 55.19
CA GLN A 120 -22.37 29.92 56.39
C GLN A 120 -21.82 30.62 57.64
N ALA A 121 -20.61 31.18 57.55
CA ALA A 121 -20.00 31.93 58.66
C ALA A 121 -20.83 33.15 59.07
N ASN A 122 -21.45 33.85 58.12
CA ASN A 122 -22.31 35.01 58.40
C ASN A 122 -23.69 34.66 58.95
N VAL A 123 -24.18 33.43 58.75
CA VAL A 123 -25.47 32.95 59.29
C VAL A 123 -25.32 32.39 60.72
N GLU A 124 -24.11 31.97 61.10
CA GLU A 124 -23.81 31.43 62.43
C GLU A 124 -23.38 32.49 63.48
N MET A 125 -23.23 33.76 63.07
CA MET A 125 -23.01 34.93 63.96
C MET A 125 -24.32 35.62 64.32
#